data_AF-A0A0R1RIC4-F1
#
_entry.id   AF-A0A0R1RIC4-F1
#
_cell.length_a   1.000
_cell.length_b   1.000
_cell.length_c   1.000
_cell.angle_alpha   90.00
_cell.angle_beta   90.00
_cell.angle_gamma   90.00
#
_symmetry.space_group_name_H-M   'P 1'
#
loop_
_entity.id
_entity.type
_entity.pdbx_description
1 polymer ?
#
loop_
_entity_poly.entity_id
_entity_poly.type
_entity_poly.pdbx_seq_one_letter_code
_entity_poly.pdbx_strand_id
1 'polypeptide(L)'
;MNMNSPTALNKRGKKIHKWGQDWDSQKELDFYERFLMKQVKPDNLLIHHSYPLCDLYQVTNDPVMGPIKIRSWKYTPDFVVLDDFKHFLHVYDVKNSLGVYGLSEANKLTFKMFARKYGIPVEGVVVRAHDFKVAAIGVSKQLDLDWTAKKAAKRAKENKKPTVPPRVKSDVWYNWKEATNY
;
A
#
# COMPACT_ATOMS: atom_id res chain seq x y z
N MET A 1 -2.80 -4.09 44.75
CA MET A 1 -3.90 -4.32 43.79
C MET A 1 -3.37 -4.04 42.39
N ASN A 2 -3.02 -5.08 41.63
CA ASN A 2 -2.54 -4.92 40.26
C ASN A 2 -3.72 -5.03 39.28
N MET A 3 -4.16 -3.90 38.76
CA MET A 3 -5.07 -3.87 37.60
C MET A 3 -4.22 -4.01 36.33
N ASN A 4 -4.02 -5.26 35.89
CA ASN A 4 -3.59 -5.52 34.51
C ASN A 4 -4.78 -5.23 33.60
N SER A 5 -4.80 -4.05 33.01
CA SER A 5 -5.66 -3.73 31.88
C SER A 5 -5.44 -4.75 30.76
N PRO A 6 -6.48 -5.30 30.13
CA PRO A 6 -6.30 -6.28 29.06
C PRO A 6 -5.64 -5.62 27.86
N THR A 7 -4.36 -5.92 27.64
CA THR A 7 -3.63 -5.56 26.42
C THR A 7 -4.41 -6.13 25.24
N ALA A 8 -4.74 -5.26 24.27
CA ALA A 8 -5.44 -5.63 23.05
C ALA A 8 -4.89 -6.96 22.49
N LEU A 9 -5.76 -7.96 22.37
CA LEU A 9 -5.42 -9.25 21.78
C LEU A 9 -4.63 -9.02 20.48
N ASN A 10 -3.40 -9.54 20.42
CA ASN A 10 -2.56 -9.52 19.24
C ASN A 10 -3.28 -10.22 18.07
N LYS A 11 -4.03 -9.45 17.26
CA LYS A 11 -4.58 -9.87 15.96
C LYS A 11 -3.50 -9.90 14.88
N ARG A 12 -2.22 -10.13 15.22
CA ARG A 12 -1.17 -10.33 14.23
C ARG A 12 -1.16 -11.80 13.86
N GLY A 13 -1.42 -12.09 12.59
CA GLY A 13 -1.28 -13.45 12.05
C GLY A 13 0.12 -13.99 12.30
N LYS A 14 0.27 -15.32 12.24
CA LYS A 14 1.59 -15.95 12.36
C LYS A 14 2.46 -15.47 11.20
N LYS A 15 3.57 -14.81 11.52
CA LYS A 15 4.61 -14.46 10.54
C LYS A 15 5.14 -15.71 9.87
N ILE A 16 5.45 -15.61 8.58
CA ILE A 16 6.06 -16.70 7.82
C ILE A 16 7.53 -16.35 7.62
N HIS A 17 8.43 -17.29 7.90
CA HIS A 17 9.87 -17.11 7.69
C HIS A 17 10.28 -17.86 6.42
N LYS A 18 10.68 -17.14 5.37
CA LYS A 18 11.11 -17.74 4.09
C LYS A 18 12.00 -16.75 3.34
N TRP A 19 12.97 -17.26 2.57
CA TRP A 19 13.94 -16.44 1.81
C TRP A 19 14.76 -15.47 2.67
N GLY A 20 15.00 -15.84 3.93
CA GLY A 20 15.70 -14.98 4.90
C GLY A 20 14.90 -13.75 5.34
N GLN A 21 13.60 -13.69 5.05
CA GLN A 21 12.71 -12.58 5.38
C GLN A 21 11.50 -13.04 6.21
N ASP A 22 10.94 -12.08 6.97
CA ASP A 22 9.68 -12.20 7.68
C ASP A 22 8.54 -11.66 6.83
N TRP A 23 7.55 -12.50 6.53
CA TRP A 23 6.35 -12.10 5.78
C TRP A 23 5.19 -11.89 6.73
N ASP A 24 4.47 -10.78 6.59
CA ASP A 24 3.32 -10.45 7.44
C ASP A 24 2.08 -11.24 7.03
N SER A 25 2.05 -11.78 5.80
CA SER A 25 0.99 -12.69 5.36
C SER A 25 1.40 -13.66 4.24
N GLN A 26 0.64 -14.75 4.09
CA GLN A 26 0.82 -15.67 2.95
C GLN A 26 0.59 -14.97 1.61
N LYS A 27 -0.30 -13.98 1.52
CA LYS A 27 -0.57 -13.25 0.28
C LYS A 27 0.61 -12.40 -0.16
N GLU A 28 1.31 -11.83 0.80
CA GLU A 28 2.52 -11.06 0.55
C GLU A 28 3.63 -11.96 0.00
N LEU A 29 3.85 -13.11 0.64
CA LEU A 29 4.78 -14.13 0.13
C LEU A 29 4.35 -14.64 -1.26
N ASP A 30 3.06 -14.89 -1.48
CA ASP A 30 2.53 -15.30 -2.78
C ASP A 30 2.79 -14.24 -3.85
N PHE A 31 2.65 -12.95 -3.53
CA PHE A 31 2.95 -11.87 -4.47
C PHE A 31 4.43 -11.86 -4.86
N TYR A 32 5.30 -11.98 -3.86
CA TYR A 32 6.73 -12.07 -4.05
C TYR A 32 7.10 -13.25 -4.96
N GLU A 33 6.70 -14.47 -4.61
CA GLU A 33 7.13 -15.69 -5.32
C GLU A 33 6.56 -15.81 -6.73
N ARG A 34 5.32 -15.34 -6.94
CA ARG A 34 4.63 -15.52 -8.22
C ARG A 34 4.94 -14.42 -9.22
N PHE A 35 5.11 -13.19 -8.77
CA PHE A 35 5.22 -12.02 -9.65
C PHE A 35 6.57 -11.32 -9.56
N LEU A 36 7.08 -11.03 -8.36
CA LEU A 36 8.29 -10.22 -8.20
C LEU A 36 9.57 -11.02 -8.41
N MET A 37 9.76 -12.12 -7.68
CA MET A 37 10.98 -12.93 -7.69
C MET A 37 11.36 -13.48 -9.07
N LYS A 38 10.36 -13.73 -9.93
CA LYS A 38 10.56 -14.28 -11.27
C LYS A 38 10.87 -13.22 -12.33
N GLN A 39 10.49 -11.97 -12.07
CA GLN A 39 10.49 -10.92 -13.09
C GLN A 39 11.49 -9.81 -12.75
N VAL A 40 11.63 -9.45 -11.48
CA VAL A 40 12.45 -8.33 -11.00
C VAL A 40 13.83 -8.82 -10.58
N LYS A 41 14.88 -8.13 -11.03
CA LYS A 41 16.25 -8.39 -10.57
C LYS A 41 16.35 -8.14 -9.05
N PRO A 42 17.02 -9.01 -8.27
CA PRO A 42 17.15 -8.82 -6.82
C PRO A 42 17.62 -7.41 -6.40
N ASP A 43 18.58 -6.84 -7.12
CA ASP A 43 19.14 -5.51 -6.83
C ASP A 43 18.15 -4.35 -7.07
N ASN A 44 17.05 -4.62 -7.78
CA ASN A 44 15.99 -3.65 -8.09
C ASN A 44 14.74 -3.90 -7.24
N LEU A 45 14.79 -4.83 -6.28
CA LEU A 45 13.67 -5.16 -5.42
C LEU A 45 14.02 -4.89 -3.96
N LEU A 46 13.30 -3.97 -3.33
CA LEU A 46 13.40 -3.73 -1.90
C LEU A 46 12.17 -4.31 -1.21
N ILE A 47 12.41 -5.18 -0.23
CA ILE A 47 11.36 -5.81 0.59
C ILE A 47 11.40 -5.12 1.96
N HIS A 48 10.25 -4.64 2.44
CA HIS A 48 10.09 -3.96 3.74
C HIS A 48 11.09 -2.82 4.00
N HIS A 49 11.51 -2.11 2.96
CA HIS A 49 12.38 -0.95 3.15
C HIS A 49 11.61 0.22 3.79
N SER A 50 12.14 0.78 4.88
CA SER A 50 11.46 1.84 5.62
C SER A 50 11.82 3.23 5.11
N TYR A 51 10.80 4.02 4.80
CA TYR A 51 10.93 5.38 4.28
C TYR A 51 10.45 6.41 5.31
N PRO A 52 11.25 7.42 5.65
CA PRO A 52 10.80 8.52 6.52
C PRO A 52 9.76 9.38 5.81
N LEU A 53 8.57 9.55 6.39
CA LEU A 53 7.56 10.49 5.91
C LEU A 53 7.75 11.87 6.56
N CYS A 54 7.95 11.90 7.88
CA CYS A 54 8.18 13.10 8.67
C CYS A 54 9.31 12.85 9.66
N ASP A 55 10.23 13.80 9.78
CA ASP A 55 11.31 13.74 10.75
C ASP A 55 10.82 14.17 12.13
N LEU A 56 11.59 13.85 13.17
CA LEU A 56 11.31 14.36 14.50
C LEU A 56 11.41 15.89 14.48
N TYR A 57 10.31 16.57 14.79
CA TYR A 57 10.28 18.03 14.82
C TYR A 57 10.16 18.54 16.25
N GLN A 58 10.95 19.56 16.60
CA GLN A 58 10.86 20.23 17.90
C GLN A 58 10.16 21.57 17.71
N VAL A 59 9.02 21.76 18.37
CA VAL A 59 8.35 23.05 18.42
C VAL A 59 9.06 23.90 19.46
N THR A 60 9.68 24.99 19.01
CA THR A 60 10.52 25.88 19.84
C THR A 60 9.92 27.26 20.06
N ASN A 61 8.67 27.47 19.61
CA ASN A 61 8.07 28.81 19.54
C ASN A 61 7.32 29.24 20.81
N ASP A 62 7.38 28.45 21.89
CA ASP A 62 6.76 28.78 23.18
C ASP A 62 7.87 29.13 24.18
N PRO A 63 7.97 30.40 24.65
CA PRO A 63 8.97 30.82 25.62
C PRO A 63 8.66 30.38 27.07
N VAL A 64 7.47 29.83 27.34
CA VAL A 64 7.00 29.42 28.68
C VAL A 64 7.06 27.91 28.83
N MET A 65 6.70 27.17 27.78
CA MET A 65 6.71 25.71 27.75
C MET A 65 7.97 25.24 27.01
N GLY A 66 8.83 24.45 27.68
CA GLY A 66 10.02 23.87 27.06
C GLY A 66 9.71 23.10 25.75
N PRO A 67 10.73 22.73 24.96
CA PRO A 67 10.53 22.24 23.59
C PRO A 67 9.63 20.99 23.53
N ILE A 68 8.53 21.08 22.78
CA ILE A 68 7.61 19.97 22.54
C ILE A 68 8.07 19.19 21.31
N LYS A 69 8.24 17.87 21.45
CA LYS A 69 8.67 16.98 20.36
C LYS A 69 7.47 16.38 19.63
N ILE A 70 7.34 16.66 18.34
CA ILE A 70 6.46 15.96 17.42
C ILE A 70 7.19 14.72 16.91
N ARG A 71 6.58 13.53 17.10
CA ARG A 71 7.19 12.25 16.73
C ARG A 71 7.42 12.13 15.23
N SER A 72 8.55 11.54 14.86
CA SER A 72 8.81 11.13 13.48
C SER A 72 7.79 10.09 13.02
N TRP A 73 7.51 10.08 11.72
CA TRP A 73 6.64 9.11 11.08
C TRP A 73 7.36 8.46 9.91
N LYS A 74 7.38 7.12 9.89
CA LYS A 74 7.92 6.31 8.81
C LYS A 74 6.81 5.46 8.20
N TYR A 75 7.00 5.08 6.94
CA TYR A 75 6.18 4.11 6.24
C TYR A 75 7.06 3.02 5.64
N THR A 76 6.63 1.79 5.78
CA THR A 76 7.30 0.62 5.22
C THR A 76 6.30 -0.05 4.27
N PRO A 77 6.40 0.16 2.95
CA PRO A 77 5.64 -0.64 1.99
C PRO A 77 6.11 -2.09 2.03
N ASP A 78 5.28 -3.00 1.50
CA ASP A 78 5.64 -4.41 1.39
C ASP A 78 6.77 -4.58 0.37
N PHE A 79 6.65 -3.91 -0.78
CA PHE A 79 7.66 -3.97 -1.85
C PHE A 79 7.87 -2.64 -2.55
N VAL A 80 9.11 -2.41 -2.98
CA VAL A 80 9.48 -1.35 -3.93
C VAL A 80 10.24 -1.98 -5.09
N VAL A 81 9.77 -1.68 -6.30
CA VAL A 81 10.46 -2.06 -7.55
C VAL A 81 11.13 -0.81 -8.12
N LEU A 82 12.41 -0.93 -8.42
CA LEU A 82 13.24 0.12 -8.99
C LEU A 82 13.60 -0.19 -10.45
N ASP A 83 13.93 0.84 -11.22
CA ASP A 83 14.59 0.66 -12.50
C ASP A 83 16.10 0.39 -12.31
N ASP A 84 16.80 0.14 -13.42
CA ASP A 84 18.26 -0.09 -13.39
C ASP A 84 19.06 1.16 -12.93
N PHE A 85 18.44 2.35 -12.91
CA PHE A 85 19.00 3.61 -12.41
C PHE A 85 18.60 3.93 -10.97
N LYS A 86 17.91 3.01 -10.28
CA LYS A 86 17.42 3.15 -8.90
C LYS A 86 16.32 4.20 -8.70
N HIS A 87 15.59 4.56 -9.76
CA HIS A 87 14.34 5.30 -9.63
C HIS A 87 13.17 4.38 -9.33
N PHE A 88 12.14 4.92 -8.66
CA PHE A 88 10.91 4.19 -8.38
C PHE A 88 10.16 3.83 -9.67
N LEU A 89 9.88 2.55 -9.87
CA LEU A 89 8.92 2.06 -10.88
C LEU A 89 7.57 1.75 -10.25
N HIS A 90 7.58 1.04 -9.12
CA HIS A 90 6.37 0.64 -8.40
C HIS A 90 6.60 0.63 -6.90
N VAL A 91 5.55 0.93 -6.14
CA VAL A 91 5.51 0.78 -4.69
C VAL A 91 4.24 0.02 -4.33
N TYR A 92 4.41 -1.21 -3.86
CA TYR A 92 3.31 -2.13 -3.64
C TYR A 92 2.99 -2.32 -2.16
N ASP A 93 1.70 -2.42 -1.89
CA ASP A 93 1.17 -2.75 -0.57
C ASP A 93 0.03 -3.78 -0.74
N VAL A 94 0.26 -5.00 -0.24
CA VAL A 94 -0.58 -6.18 -0.44
C VAL A 94 -1.72 -6.16 0.56
N LYS A 95 -2.95 -6.19 0.03
CA LYS A 95 -4.19 -6.15 0.79
C LYS A 95 -5.06 -7.38 0.52
N ASN A 96 -5.94 -7.63 1.49
CA ASN A 96 -7.00 -8.64 1.32
C ASN A 96 -8.09 -8.19 0.35
N SER A 97 -8.38 -6.90 0.32
CA SER A 97 -9.29 -6.25 -0.61
C SER A 97 -8.85 -4.80 -0.83
N LEU A 98 -9.25 -4.17 -1.93
CA LEU A 98 -9.02 -2.74 -2.17
C LEU A 98 -10.14 -1.86 -1.62
N GLY A 99 -11.26 -2.47 -1.26
CA GLY A 99 -12.43 -1.78 -0.77
C GLY A 99 -12.26 -1.16 0.62
N VAL A 100 -13.34 -0.56 1.11
CA VAL A 100 -13.39 0.09 2.43
C VAL A 100 -12.94 -0.80 3.59
N TYR A 101 -13.10 -2.12 3.48
CA TYR A 101 -12.68 -3.08 4.51
C TYR A 101 -11.20 -3.47 4.43
N GLY A 102 -10.52 -3.20 3.31
CA GLY A 102 -9.11 -3.52 3.11
C GLY A 102 -8.16 -2.32 3.23
N LEU A 103 -8.68 -1.11 3.05
CA LEU A 103 -7.92 0.14 3.13
C LEU A 103 -8.52 1.10 4.15
N SER A 104 -7.88 1.18 5.33
CA SER A 104 -8.22 2.16 6.36
C SER A 104 -7.91 3.59 5.90
N GLU A 105 -8.58 4.59 6.48
CA GLU A 105 -8.28 6.00 6.23
C GLU A 105 -6.85 6.37 6.64
N ALA A 106 -6.32 5.74 7.70
CA ALA A 106 -4.93 5.88 8.10
C ALA A 106 -3.97 5.43 6.97
N ASN A 107 -4.21 4.27 6.35
CA ASN A 107 -3.40 3.79 5.23
C ASN A 107 -3.46 4.77 4.06
N LYS A 108 -4.65 5.25 3.70
CA LYS A 108 -4.81 6.23 2.60
C LYS A 108 -4.05 7.52 2.86
N LEU A 109 -4.04 8.00 4.11
CA LEU A 109 -3.25 9.18 4.49
C LEU A 109 -1.75 8.92 4.39
N THR A 110 -1.26 7.78 4.90
CA THR A 110 0.14 7.36 4.80
C THR A 110 0.58 7.31 3.33
N PHE A 111 -0.22 6.67 2.47
CA PHE A 111 0.07 6.53 1.04
C PHE A 111 0.11 7.88 0.33
N LYS A 112 -0.81 8.79 0.66
CA LYS A 112 -0.78 10.17 0.13
C LYS A 112 0.48 10.93 0.57
N MET A 113 0.88 10.80 1.83
CA MET A 113 2.10 11.44 2.32
C MET A 113 3.35 10.87 1.66
N PHE A 114 3.41 9.55 1.49
CA PHE A 114 4.48 8.90 0.74
C PHE A 114 4.53 9.42 -0.70
N ALA A 115 3.41 9.42 -1.40
CA ALA A 115 3.33 9.89 -2.78
C ALA A 115 3.74 11.36 -2.93
N ARG A 116 3.34 12.21 -1.99
CA ARG A 116 3.74 13.62 -1.95
C ARG A 116 5.24 13.80 -1.76
N LYS A 117 5.89 12.98 -0.92
CA LYS A 117 7.31 13.10 -0.60
C LYS A 117 8.22 12.46 -1.67
N TYR A 118 7.82 11.32 -2.21
CA TYR A 118 8.66 10.50 -3.10
C TYR A 118 8.23 10.54 -4.58
N GLY A 119 7.13 11.22 -4.91
CA GLY A 119 6.71 11.45 -6.29
C GLY A 119 6.06 10.26 -7.00
N ILE A 120 5.77 9.17 -6.29
CA ILE A 120 5.12 7.96 -6.83
C ILE A 120 3.99 7.48 -5.92
N PRO A 121 2.79 7.14 -6.45
CA PRO A 121 1.71 6.62 -5.63
C PRO A 121 2.01 5.20 -5.14
N VAL A 122 1.42 4.86 -3.98
CA VAL A 122 1.38 3.47 -3.51
C VAL A 122 0.24 2.74 -4.20
N GLU A 123 0.56 1.56 -4.73
CA GLU A 123 -0.35 0.67 -5.43
C GLU A 123 -0.83 -0.42 -4.47
N GLY A 124 -2.13 -0.38 -4.16
CA GLY A 124 -2.78 -1.44 -3.40
C GLY A 124 -2.95 -2.67 -4.29
N VAL A 125 -2.47 -3.82 -3.83
CA VAL A 125 -2.47 -5.08 -4.59
C VAL A 125 -3.34 -6.13 -3.91
N VAL A 126 -4.18 -6.82 -4.67
CA VAL A 126 -4.91 -8.02 -4.19
C VAL A 126 -4.53 -9.21 -5.05
N VAL A 127 -3.78 -10.12 -4.45
CA VAL A 127 -3.25 -11.33 -5.10
C VAL A 127 -4.35 -12.35 -5.36
N ARG A 128 -4.33 -12.96 -6.55
CA ARG A 128 -5.16 -14.11 -6.93
C ARG A 128 -4.25 -15.24 -7.45
N ALA A 129 -4.86 -16.31 -7.95
CA ALA A 129 -4.12 -17.51 -8.33
C ALA A 129 -3.07 -17.26 -9.43
N HIS A 130 -3.42 -16.47 -10.44
CA HIS A 130 -2.61 -16.27 -11.66
C HIS A 130 -2.39 -14.81 -12.04
N ASP A 131 -3.05 -13.90 -11.31
CA ASP A 131 -3.01 -12.47 -11.57
C ASP A 131 -3.18 -11.71 -10.25
N PHE A 132 -3.16 -10.40 -10.32
CA PHE A 132 -3.49 -9.54 -9.19
C PHE A 132 -4.34 -8.36 -9.63
N LYS A 133 -5.18 -7.87 -8.72
CA LYS A 133 -5.83 -6.57 -8.89
C LYS A 133 -4.93 -5.48 -8.35
N VAL A 134 -4.87 -4.34 -9.04
CA VAL A 134 -4.08 -3.19 -8.63
C VAL A 134 -4.85 -1.89 -8.83
N ALA A 135 -4.66 -0.98 -7.87
CA ALA A 135 -5.08 0.41 -7.98
C ALA A 135 -4.11 1.31 -7.21
N ALA A 136 -3.74 2.44 -7.79
CA ALA A 136 -3.04 3.51 -7.09
C ALA A 136 -3.98 4.14 -6.07
N ILE A 137 -3.55 4.26 -4.82
CA ILE A 137 -4.39 4.70 -3.70
C ILE A 137 -4.09 6.14 -3.32
N GLY A 138 -5.14 6.93 -3.08
CA GLY A 138 -5.02 8.29 -2.60
C GLY A 138 -4.77 9.32 -3.70
N VAL A 139 -4.97 8.93 -4.96
CA VAL A 139 -4.86 9.81 -6.13
C VAL A 139 -6.21 10.49 -6.44
N SER A 140 -6.18 11.62 -7.15
CA SER A 140 -7.39 12.35 -7.53
C SER A 140 -8.26 11.61 -8.55
N LYS A 141 -7.63 10.94 -9.53
CA LYS A 141 -8.29 10.05 -10.50
C LYS A 141 -8.25 8.62 -10.01
N GLN A 142 -9.04 8.34 -8.97
CA GLN A 142 -9.11 7.04 -8.31
C GLN A 142 -9.98 6.06 -9.13
N LEU A 143 -9.51 4.82 -9.27
CA LEU A 143 -10.34 3.70 -9.75
C LEU A 143 -11.40 3.34 -8.70
N ASP A 144 -12.53 2.77 -9.11
CA ASP A 144 -13.59 2.33 -8.19
C ASP A 144 -13.14 1.08 -7.43
N LEU A 145 -12.56 1.29 -6.25
CA LEU A 145 -11.95 0.23 -5.44
C LEU A 145 -12.95 -0.85 -4.99
N ASP A 146 -14.23 -0.49 -4.88
CA ASP A 146 -15.35 -1.37 -4.54
C ASP A 146 -16.14 -1.83 -5.78
N TRP A 147 -15.52 -1.78 -6.96
CA TRP A 147 -16.20 -2.14 -8.20
C TRP A 147 -16.63 -3.60 -8.20
N THR A 148 -17.87 -3.84 -8.63
CA THR A 148 -18.42 -5.17 -8.90
C THR A 148 -19.31 -5.12 -10.14
N ALA A 149 -19.45 -6.25 -10.84
CA ALA A 149 -20.35 -6.38 -11.98
C ALA A 149 -21.82 -6.04 -11.59
N LYS A 150 -22.24 -6.41 -10.37
CA LYS A 150 -23.57 -6.06 -9.83
C LYS A 150 -23.75 -4.54 -9.68
N LYS A 151 -22.74 -3.84 -9.15
CA LYS A 151 -22.74 -2.37 -9.02
C LYS A 151 -22.78 -1.70 -10.39
N ALA A 152 -22.00 -2.21 -11.35
CA ALA A 152 -22.01 -1.71 -12.73
C ALA A 152 -23.39 -1.89 -13.39
N ALA A 153 -23.98 -3.08 -13.31
CA ALA A 153 -25.31 -3.36 -13.85
C ALA A 153 -26.40 -2.49 -13.20
N LYS A 154 -26.34 -2.29 -11.87
CA LYS A 154 -27.27 -1.39 -11.15
C LYS A 154 -27.14 0.06 -11.66
N ARG A 155 -25.92 0.58 -11.82
CA ARG A 155 -25.70 1.93 -12.35
C ARG A 155 -26.23 2.10 -13.78
N ALA A 156 -26.04 1.09 -14.62
CA ALA A 156 -26.59 1.08 -15.98
C ALA A 156 -28.11 1.17 -15.98
N LYS A 157 -28.80 0.41 -15.11
CA LYS A 157 -30.27 0.52 -14.92
C LYS A 157 -30.71 1.90 -14.44
N GLU A 158 -29.88 2.60 -13.68
CA GLU A 158 -30.13 3.95 -13.17
C GLU A 158 -29.68 5.07 -14.13
N ASN A 159 -29.29 4.76 -15.38
CA ASN A 159 -28.70 5.70 -16.34
C ASN A 159 -27.51 6.52 -15.81
N LYS A 160 -26.74 5.94 -14.88
CA LYS A 160 -25.53 6.56 -14.30
C LYS A 160 -24.30 6.15 -15.09
N LYS A 161 -23.36 7.09 -15.24
CA LYS A 161 -22.05 6.82 -15.89
C LYS A 161 -21.35 5.61 -15.25
N PRO A 162 -20.74 4.72 -16.04
CA PRO A 162 -19.98 3.60 -15.51
C PRO A 162 -18.76 4.09 -14.73
N THR A 163 -18.38 3.32 -13.72
CA THR A 163 -17.13 3.52 -12.98
C THR A 163 -16.07 2.53 -13.47
N VAL A 164 -14.80 2.91 -13.39
CA VAL A 164 -13.69 2.10 -13.89
C VAL A 164 -13.16 1.19 -12.78
N PRO A 165 -13.10 -0.14 -12.99
CA PRO A 165 -12.62 -1.08 -11.97
C PRO A 165 -11.10 -0.98 -11.73
N PRO A 166 -10.59 -1.55 -10.63
CA PRO A 166 -9.17 -1.81 -10.46
C PRO A 166 -8.62 -2.62 -11.64
N ARG A 167 -7.38 -2.36 -12.04
CA ARG A 167 -6.76 -3.10 -13.14
C ARG A 167 -6.41 -4.51 -12.70
N VAL A 168 -6.45 -5.42 -13.65
CA VAL A 168 -5.98 -6.80 -13.49
C VAL A 168 -4.68 -6.94 -14.26
N LYS A 169 -3.65 -7.45 -13.60
CA LYS A 169 -2.30 -7.60 -14.15
C LYS A 169 -1.75 -8.98 -13.82
N SER A 170 -0.95 -9.53 -14.74
CA SER A 170 -0.23 -10.81 -14.59
C SER A 170 1.28 -10.63 -14.48
N ASP A 171 1.78 -9.45 -14.80
CA ASP A 171 3.17 -9.06 -14.76
C ASP A 171 3.31 -7.69 -14.08
N VAL A 172 4.54 -7.37 -13.67
CA VAL A 172 4.86 -6.15 -12.92
C VAL A 172 5.44 -5.05 -13.80
N TRP A 173 5.47 -5.23 -15.12
CA TRP A 173 6.09 -4.31 -16.08
C TRP A 173 5.08 -3.44 -16.82
N TYR A 174 4.05 -3.01 -16.09
CA TYR A 174 3.05 -2.07 -16.60
C TYR A 174 3.36 -0.65 -16.14
N ASN A 175 2.76 0.35 -16.78
CA ASN A 175 2.92 1.71 -16.30
C ASN A 175 2.02 1.91 -15.07
N TRP A 176 2.57 2.31 -13.92
CA TRP A 176 1.78 2.54 -12.70
C TRP A 176 0.60 3.51 -12.92
N LYS A 177 0.68 4.41 -13.91
CA LYS A 177 -0.44 5.29 -14.29
C LYS A 177 -1.68 4.51 -14.71
N GLU A 178 -1.53 3.31 -15.24
CA GLU A 178 -2.67 2.45 -15.59
C GLU A 178 -3.48 2.01 -14.36
N ALA A 179 -2.86 1.97 -13.18
CA ALA A 179 -3.53 1.74 -11.90
C ALA A 179 -4.33 2.95 -11.40
N THR A 180 -4.37 4.03 -12.19
CA THR A 180 -5.21 5.21 -11.98
C THR A 180 -6.34 5.27 -13.01
N ASN A 181 -7.23 6.25 -12.88
CA ASN A 181 -8.28 6.57 -13.85
C ASN A 181 -7.90 7.74 -14.77
N TYR A 182 -6.60 7.88 -15.10
CA TYR A 182 -6.11 8.78 -16.16
C TYR A 182 -6.12 8.08 -17.52
#